data_AF-A0AAD1YW96-F1
#
_entry.id   AF-A0AAD1YW96-F1
#
_cell.length_a   1.000
_cell.length_b   1.000
_cell.length_c   1.000
_cell.angle_alpha   90.00
_cell.angle_beta   90.00
_cell.angle_gamma   90.00
#
_symmetry.space_group_name_H-M   'P 1'
#
loop_
_entity.id
_entity.type
_entity.pdbx_description
1 polymer ?
#
loop_
_entity_poly.entity_id
_entity_poly.type
_entity_poly.pdbx_seq_one_letter_code
_entity_poly.pdbx_strand_id
1 'polypeptide(L)'
;MGRKEGGEINEEENSTATKVKEGQNLLGLPTFKPLDNGRFKCVETGHELLAHARDSYGQSKHCRLGLIDSALAKKRPPLNMFIQDPVSRSKLKCKLTGVTINKTEEHIWKHINGKRFLNMLGSTF
;
A
#
# COMPACT_ATOMS: atom_id res chain seq x y z
N MET A 1 32.16 -6.12 -39.46
CA MET A 1 32.48 -6.99 -38.30
C MET A 1 32.80 -6.05 -37.14
N GLY A 2 32.18 -6.05 -35.97
CA GLY A 2 31.17 -6.91 -35.37
C GLY A 2 30.60 -6.14 -34.16
N ARG A 3 29.39 -6.53 -33.76
CA ARG A 3 28.63 -6.04 -32.59
C ARG A 3 29.28 -6.49 -31.28
N LYS A 4 28.96 -5.83 -30.16
CA LYS A 4 28.30 -6.37 -28.93
C LYS A 4 28.65 -5.50 -27.70
N GLU A 5 27.64 -4.88 -27.06
CA GLU A 5 26.92 -5.31 -25.83
C GLU A 5 27.67 -4.86 -24.57
N GLY A 6 27.12 -3.93 -23.79
CA GLY A 6 26.40 -4.23 -22.54
C GLY A 6 27.23 -3.58 -21.42
N GLY A 7 26.71 -2.83 -20.45
CA GLY A 7 25.48 -3.03 -19.70
C GLY A 7 25.89 -3.41 -18.28
N GLU A 8 26.27 -2.43 -17.46
CA GLU A 8 26.40 -2.59 -16.00
C GLU A 8 25.76 -1.38 -15.33
N ILE A 9 24.50 -1.56 -14.96
CA ILE A 9 23.78 -0.68 -14.05
C ILE A 9 24.14 -1.22 -12.67
N ASN A 10 25.03 -0.52 -11.97
CA ASN A 10 25.35 -0.85 -10.60
C ASN A 10 24.11 -0.64 -9.73
N GLU A 11 23.58 -1.75 -9.23
CA GLU A 11 22.61 -1.81 -8.15
C GLU A 11 23.28 -1.30 -6.88
N GLU A 12 23.26 0.01 -6.68
CA GLU A 12 23.52 0.59 -5.37
C GLU A 12 22.28 0.35 -4.50
N GLU A 13 22.27 -0.80 -3.83
CA GLU A 13 21.49 -1.04 -2.64
C GLU A 13 21.83 0.02 -1.58
N ASN A 14 21.13 1.16 -1.65
CA ASN A 14 21.14 2.14 -0.60
C ASN A 14 20.30 1.61 0.57
N SER A 15 20.92 0.68 1.31
CA SER A 15 20.48 0.16 2.60
C SER A 15 20.55 1.25 3.66
N THR A 16 19.74 2.30 3.52
CA THR A 16 19.39 3.17 4.63
C THR A 16 18.38 2.42 5.49
N ALA A 17 18.90 1.72 6.50
CA ALA A 17 18.13 1.15 7.59
C ALA A 17 17.48 2.25 8.44
N THR A 18 16.56 3.02 7.86
CA THR A 18 15.58 3.79 8.61
C THR A 18 14.67 2.78 9.29
N LYS A 19 14.61 2.80 10.63
CA LYS A 19 13.69 2.01 11.46
C LYS A 19 12.36 1.81 10.73
N VAL A 20 12.14 0.61 10.19
CA VAL A 20 10.90 0.28 9.48
C VAL A 20 9.77 0.48 10.48
N LYS A 21 8.93 1.48 10.24
CA LYS A 21 7.80 1.75 11.13
C LYS A 21 6.86 0.55 11.03
N GLU A 22 6.41 0.03 12.17
CA GLU A 22 5.51 -1.13 12.18
C GLU A 22 4.26 -0.86 11.35
N GLY A 23 3.87 -1.81 10.50
CA GLY A 23 2.75 -1.63 9.57
C GLY A 23 3.07 -0.82 8.31
N GLN A 24 4.32 -0.39 8.11
CA GLN A 24 4.76 0.14 6.83
C GLN A 24 4.69 -0.96 5.77
N ASN A 25 4.22 -0.60 4.58
CA ASN A 25 4.08 -1.54 3.46
C ASN A 25 3.09 -2.69 3.70
N LEU A 26 2.05 -2.47 4.53
CA LEU A 26 1.01 -3.47 4.85
C LEU A 26 0.40 -4.12 3.60
N LEU A 27 0.18 -3.32 2.54
CA LEU A 27 -0.42 -3.78 1.29
C LEU A 27 0.60 -4.18 0.23
N GLY A 28 1.88 -4.21 0.58
CA GLY A 28 2.97 -4.44 -0.36
C GLY A 28 3.24 -3.25 -1.28
N LEU A 29 4.14 -3.49 -2.25
CA LEU A 29 4.50 -2.50 -3.26
C LEU A 29 3.38 -2.33 -4.29
N PRO A 30 3.17 -1.11 -4.83
CA PRO A 30 2.23 -0.88 -5.91
C PRO A 30 2.63 -1.61 -7.19
N THR A 31 1.63 -2.02 -7.96
CA THR A 31 1.84 -2.71 -9.23
C THR A 31 1.91 -1.67 -10.35
N PHE A 32 2.99 -1.67 -11.11
CA PHE A 32 3.16 -0.76 -12.26
C PHE A 32 3.12 -1.53 -13.58
N LYS A 33 2.40 -0.99 -14.56
CA LYS A 33 2.40 -1.47 -15.94
C LYS A 33 3.09 -0.47 -16.85
N PRO A 34 4.01 -0.90 -17.73
CA PRO A 34 4.56 -0.02 -18.76
C PRO A 34 3.45 0.37 -19.75
N LEU A 35 3.58 1.57 -20.31
CA LEU A 35 2.77 2.11 -21.39
C LEU A 35 3.66 2.33 -22.62
N ASP A 36 3.05 2.34 -23.81
CA ASP A 36 3.76 2.45 -25.09
C ASP A 36 4.50 3.81 -25.26
N ASN A 37 4.11 4.81 -24.48
CA ASN A 37 4.73 6.14 -24.45
C ASN A 37 5.99 6.22 -23.56
N GLY A 38 6.50 5.09 -23.07
CA GLY A 38 7.66 5.05 -22.16
C GLY A 38 7.35 5.46 -20.72
N ARG A 39 6.07 5.63 -20.36
CA ARG A 39 5.63 5.88 -18.98
C ARG A 39 5.19 4.59 -18.30
N PHE A 40 4.98 4.65 -16.99
CA PHE A 40 4.41 3.60 -16.18
C PHE A 40 3.09 4.06 -15.59
N LYS A 41 2.12 3.15 -15.52
CA LYS A 41 0.84 3.36 -14.86
C LYS A 41 0.74 2.49 -13.61
N CYS A 42 0.48 3.12 -12.47
CA CYS A 42 0.11 2.41 -11.25
C CYS A 42 -1.29 1.78 -11.44
N VAL A 43 -1.40 0.47 -11.26
CA VAL A 43 -2.66 -0.27 -11.49
C VAL A 43 -3.71 0.07 -10.45
N GLU A 44 -3.30 0.31 -9.21
CA GLU A 44 -4.20 0.55 -8.09
C GLU A 44 -4.72 1.99 -8.05
N THR A 45 -3.86 2.97 -8.36
CA THR A 45 -4.21 4.40 -8.32
C THR A 45 -4.55 4.99 -9.69
N GLY A 46 -4.17 4.32 -10.78
CA GLY A 46 -4.31 4.82 -12.14
C GLY A 46 -3.32 5.92 -12.51
N HIS A 47 -2.41 6.31 -11.62
CA HIS A 47 -1.46 7.40 -11.84
C HIS A 47 -0.39 7.02 -12.86
N GLU A 48 -0.06 7.94 -13.77
CA GLU A 48 0.98 7.78 -14.78
C GLU A 48 2.25 8.56 -14.42
N LEU A 49 3.40 7.92 -14.54
CA LEU A 49 4.68 8.45 -14.09
C LEU A 49 5.84 7.97 -14.97
N LEU A 50 6.98 8.67 -14.88
CA LEU A 50 8.21 8.30 -15.56
C LEU A 50 8.93 7.16 -14.82
N ALA A 51 9.78 6.42 -15.54
CA ALA A 51 10.52 5.28 -14.99
C ALA A 51 11.29 5.62 -13.69
N HIS A 52 12.02 6.74 -13.69
CA HIS A 52 12.83 7.16 -12.54
C HIS A 52 12.00 7.59 -11.31
N ALA A 53 10.73 7.97 -11.51
CA ALA A 53 9.86 8.42 -10.43
C ALA A 53 9.10 7.26 -9.77
N ARG A 54 9.26 6.03 -10.29
CA ARG A 54 8.50 4.85 -9.88
C ARG A 54 8.64 4.51 -8.41
N ASP A 55 9.87 4.38 -7.94
CA ASP A 55 10.13 3.94 -6.57
C ASP A 55 9.79 5.04 -5.55
N SER A 56 10.10 6.30 -5.88
CA SER A 56 9.73 7.46 -5.08
C SER A 56 8.20 7.61 -4.95
N TYR A 57 7.46 7.44 -6.05
CA TYR A 57 6.01 7.48 -6.04
C TYR A 57 5.42 6.36 -5.17
N GLY A 58 5.97 5.15 -5.22
CA GLY A 58 5.45 4.00 -4.48
C GLY A 58 5.50 4.17 -2.95
N GLN A 59 6.43 4.99 -2.45
CA GLN A 59 6.56 5.34 -1.03
C GLN A 59 5.80 6.63 -0.67
N SER A 60 5.26 7.35 -1.65
CA SER A 60 4.53 8.59 -1.41
C SER A 60 3.22 8.35 -0.65
N LYS A 61 2.83 9.32 0.18
CA LYS A 61 1.54 9.31 0.89
C LYS A 61 0.35 9.11 -0.06
N HIS A 62 0.41 9.70 -1.25
CA HIS A 62 -0.64 9.61 -2.25
C HIS A 62 -0.79 8.17 -2.77
N CYS A 63 0.32 7.51 -3.12
CA CYS A 63 0.28 6.11 -3.57
C CYS A 63 -0.19 5.17 -2.46
N ARG A 64 0.33 5.31 -1.22
CA ARG A 64 -0.07 4.45 -0.09
C ARG A 64 -1.57 4.57 0.21
N LEU A 65 -2.14 5.78 0.15
CA LEU A 65 -3.59 5.98 0.31
C LEU A 65 -4.38 5.32 -0.82
N GLY A 66 -3.94 5.48 -2.06
CA GLY A 66 -4.59 4.86 -3.21
C GLY A 66 -4.55 3.33 -3.18
N LEU A 67 -3.50 2.72 -2.62
CA LEU A 67 -3.45 1.28 -2.36
C LEU A 67 -4.53 0.84 -1.37
N ILE A 68 -4.72 1.58 -0.28
CA ILE A 68 -5.78 1.31 0.70
C ILE A 68 -7.15 1.41 0.03
N ASP A 69 -7.38 2.45 -0.77
CA ASP A 69 -8.63 2.63 -1.51
C ASP A 69 -8.92 1.48 -2.48
N SER A 70 -7.92 1.09 -3.27
CA SER A 70 -8.04 -0.04 -4.20
C SER A 70 -8.32 -1.35 -3.46
N ALA A 71 -7.67 -1.58 -2.33
CA ALA A 71 -7.86 -2.77 -1.51
C ALA A 71 -9.24 -2.81 -0.82
N LEU A 72 -9.75 -1.66 -0.35
CA LEU A 72 -11.11 -1.52 0.19
C LEU A 72 -12.17 -1.81 -0.88
N ALA A 73 -12.02 -1.23 -2.07
CA ALA A 73 -12.92 -1.45 -3.20
C ALA A 73 -12.96 -2.93 -3.63
N LYS A 74 -11.79 -3.60 -3.63
CA LYS A 74 -11.66 -5.03 -3.94
C LYS A 74 -12.03 -5.96 -2.77
N LYS A 75 -12.36 -5.42 -1.60
CA LYS A 75 -12.65 -6.17 -0.37
C LYS A 75 -11.57 -7.23 -0.06
N ARG A 76 -10.28 -6.89 -0.27
CA ARG A 76 -9.16 -7.81 0.01
C ARG A 76 -8.95 -7.97 1.52
N PRO A 77 -8.75 -9.18 2.06
CA PRO A 77 -8.31 -9.35 3.45
C PRO A 77 -6.94 -8.67 3.69
N PRO A 78 -6.67 -8.08 4.87
CA PRO A 78 -7.55 -7.91 6.04
C PRO A 78 -8.46 -6.67 5.98
N LEU A 79 -8.43 -5.91 4.87
CA LEU A 79 -9.19 -4.67 4.70
C LEU A 79 -10.69 -4.86 4.46
N ASN A 80 -11.13 -6.08 4.14
CA ASN A 80 -12.54 -6.46 4.00
C ASN A 80 -13.40 -6.16 5.25
N MET A 81 -12.76 -6.11 6.42
CA MET A 81 -13.38 -5.78 7.71
C MET A 81 -13.56 -4.28 7.93
N PHE A 82 -13.09 -3.43 7.02
CA PHE A 82 -13.21 -1.97 7.14
C PHE A 82 -14.19 -1.41 6.11
N ILE A 83 -14.82 -0.29 6.46
CA ILE A 83 -15.58 0.57 5.56
C ILE A 83 -15.06 1.99 5.64
N GLN A 84 -15.24 2.75 4.56
CA GLN A 84 -15.03 4.19 4.56
C GLN A 84 -16.01 4.84 5.55
N ASP A 85 -15.51 5.68 6.46
CA ASP A 85 -16.38 6.46 7.33
C ASP A 85 -17.22 7.45 6.49
N PRO A 86 -18.55 7.49 6.66
CA PRO A 86 -19.44 8.31 5.83
C PRO A 86 -19.25 9.81 6.08
N VAL A 87 -18.76 10.20 7.25
CA VAL A 87 -18.53 11.60 7.63
C VAL A 87 -17.10 12.01 7.28
N SER A 88 -16.15 11.07 7.24
CA SER A 88 -14.74 11.38 7.04
C SER A 88 -14.02 10.45 6.07
N ARG A 89 -13.64 10.97 4.89
CA ARG A 89 -12.85 10.22 3.88
C ARG A 89 -11.45 9.79 4.35
N SER A 90 -10.92 10.43 5.40
CA SER A 90 -9.61 10.14 5.97
C SER A 90 -9.66 9.08 7.09
N LYS A 91 -10.85 8.53 7.41
CA LYS A 91 -11.03 7.54 8.46
C LYS A 91 -11.69 6.27 7.94
N LEU A 92 -11.43 5.15 8.59
CA LEU A 92 -12.05 3.86 8.32
C LEU A 92 -12.75 3.36 9.57
N LYS A 93 -13.94 2.79 9.41
CA LYS A 93 -14.67 2.12 10.50
C LYS A 93 -14.50 0.61 10.35
N CYS A 94 -14.03 -0.05 11.41
CA CYS A 94 -13.97 -1.50 11.49
C CYS A 94 -15.38 -2.06 11.74
N LYS A 95 -15.86 -2.95 10.88
CA LYS A 95 -17.15 -3.63 11.01
C LYS A 95 -17.20 -4.56 12.21
N LEU A 96 -16.06 -5.19 12.54
CA LEU A 96 -15.97 -6.18 13.61
C LEU A 96 -16.00 -5.51 15.00
N THR A 97 -15.21 -4.45 15.20
CA THR A 97 -15.07 -3.79 16.51
C THR A 97 -15.90 -2.52 16.65
N GLY A 98 -16.43 -1.98 15.54
CA GLY A 98 -17.13 -0.70 15.49
C GLY A 98 -16.22 0.54 15.60
N VAL A 99 -14.90 0.35 15.80
CA VAL A 99 -13.94 1.44 16.00
C VAL A 99 -13.64 2.18 14.70
N THR A 100 -13.57 3.50 14.79
CA THR A 100 -13.07 4.35 13.71
C THR A 100 -11.57 4.62 13.90
N ILE A 101 -10.76 4.37 12.87
CA ILE A 101 -9.32 4.59 12.83
C ILE A 101 -8.93 5.51 11.68
N ASN A 102 -7.72 6.07 11.72
CA ASN A 102 -7.19 6.84 10.58
C ASN A 102 -6.88 5.92 9.40
N LYS A 103 -7.15 6.41 8.18
CA LYS A 103 -6.88 5.71 6.91
C LYS A 103 -5.40 5.77 6.58
N THR A 104 -4.59 5.02 7.32
CA THR A 104 -3.16 4.84 7.09
C THR A 104 -2.78 3.41 7.43
N GLU A 105 -1.78 2.86 6.75
CA GLU A 105 -1.38 1.47 6.93
C GLU A 105 -0.95 1.16 8.36
N GLU A 106 -0.23 2.08 9.00
CA GLU A 106 0.18 1.95 10.41
C GLU A 106 -1.03 1.78 11.34
N HIS A 107 -2.06 2.63 11.20
CA HIS A 107 -3.24 2.55 12.06
C HIS A 107 -4.08 1.30 11.76
N ILE A 108 -4.14 0.87 10.50
CA ILE A 108 -4.80 -0.38 10.11
C ILE A 108 -4.06 -1.56 10.74
N TRP A 109 -2.73 -1.61 10.60
CA TRP A 109 -1.88 -2.68 11.15
C TRP A 109 -1.98 -2.75 12.68
N LYS A 110 -1.93 -1.62 13.38
CA LYS A 110 -2.11 -1.56 14.83
C LYS A 110 -3.50 -2.04 15.25
N HIS A 111 -4.53 -1.74 14.46
CA HIS A 111 -5.89 -2.19 14.76
C HIS A 111 -6.05 -3.70 14.59
N ILE A 112 -5.62 -4.26 13.46
CA ILE A 112 -5.78 -5.70 13.17
C ILE A 112 -4.93 -6.59 14.09
N ASN A 113 -3.76 -6.12 14.53
CA ASN A 113 -2.92 -6.83 15.50
C ASN A 113 -3.29 -6.51 16.96
N GLY A 114 -4.26 -5.63 17.18
CA GLY A 114 -4.69 -5.25 18.51
C GLY A 114 -5.49 -6.36 19.20
N LYS A 115 -5.28 -6.52 20.52
CA LYS A 115 -6.00 -7.51 21.35
C LYS A 115 -7.52 -7.50 21.12
N ARG A 116 -8.13 -6.31 21.02
CA ARG A 116 -9.58 -6.17 20.81
C ARG A 116 -10.05 -6.78 19.48
N PHE A 117 -9.29 -6.60 18.41
CA PHE A 117 -9.63 -7.17 17.11
C PHE A 117 -9.50 -8.69 17.14
N LEU A 118 -8.39 -9.19 17.68
CA LEU A 118 -8.14 -10.63 17.82
C LEU A 118 -9.18 -11.32 18.73
N ASN A 119 -9.55 -10.71 19.85
CA ASN A 119 -10.58 -11.24 20.75
C ASN A 119 -11.94 -11.35 20.06
N MET A 120 -12.29 -10.39 19.19
CA MET A 120 -13.53 -10.45 18.42
C MET A 120 -13.49 -11.48 17.29
N LEU A 121 -12.30 -11.79 16.75
CA LEU A 121 -12.13 -12.88 15.77
C LEU A 121 -12.21 -14.26 16.42
N GLY A 122 -11.71 -14.41 17.66
CA GLY A 122 -11.68 -15.67 18.40
C GLY A 122 -12.92 -15.95 19.26
N SER A 123 -13.85 -14.99 19.40
CA SER A 123 -15.10 -15.17 20.17
C SER A 123 -16.23 -15.81 19.35
N THR A 124 -15.90 -16.79 18.50
CA THR A 124 -16.86 -17.79 18.02
C THR A 124 -17.17 -18.75 19.16
N PHE A 125 -18.33 -18.55 19.79
CA PHE A 125 -19.04 -19.60 20.53
C PHE A 125 -19.66 -20.60 19.57
#